data_AF-A0A662GCJ3-F1
#
_entry.id   AF-A0A662GCJ3-F1
#
_cell.length_a   1.000
_cell.length_b   1.000
_cell.length_c   1.000
_cell.angle_alpha   90.00
_cell.angle_beta   90.00
_cell.angle_gamma   90.00
#
_symmetry.space_group_name_H-M   'P 1'
#
loop_
_entity.id
_entity.type
_entity.pdbx_description
1 polymer ?
#
loop_
_entity_poly.entity_id
_entity_poly.type
_entity_poly.pdbx_seq_one_letter_code
_entity_poly.pdbx_strand_id
1 'polypeptide(L)'
;MKVSVKLVEGMTFIAETSSGHGIVIDTKPEYGGKNLGPTPMELVLTGIAACTAFDIAVILRKMRQSFESLKVKASAERREEPPRVFTRIHIEYI
;
A
#
# COMPACT_ATOMS: atom_id res chain seq x y z
N MET A 1 9.78 -15.39 -2.91
CA MET A 1 9.43 -14.32 -1.95
C MET A 1 8.55 -14.91 -0.86
N LYS A 2 8.84 -14.62 0.41
CA LYS A 2 8.06 -15.07 1.58
C LYS A 2 7.85 -13.89 2.53
N VAL A 3 6.63 -13.72 3.01
CA VAL A 3 6.28 -12.74 4.03
C VAL A 3 5.58 -13.46 5.17
N SER A 4 5.76 -12.99 6.40
CA SER A 4 5.02 -13.49 7.57
C SER A 4 4.21 -12.35 8.15
N VAL A 5 3.06 -12.65 8.76
CA VAL A 5 2.20 -11.67 9.42
C VAL A 5 1.76 -12.27 10.75
N LYS A 6 1.97 -11.54 11.84
CA LYS A 6 1.67 -11.99 13.19
C LYS A 6 0.73 -11.00 13.88
N LEU A 7 -0.34 -11.50 14.49
CA LEU A 7 -1.17 -10.70 15.39
C LEU A 7 -0.39 -10.40 16.68
N VAL A 8 -0.37 -9.14 17.08
CA VAL A 8 0.31 -8.70 18.30
C VAL A 8 -0.70 -8.43 19.41
N GLU A 9 -1.71 -7.60 19.14
CA GLU A 9 -2.72 -7.20 20.11
C GLU A 9 -3.96 -6.65 19.40
N GLY A 10 -5.17 -6.96 19.89
CA GLY A 10 -6.41 -6.47 19.27
C GLY A 10 -6.51 -6.87 17.81
N MET A 11 -6.53 -5.88 16.91
CA MET A 11 -6.47 -6.06 15.45
C MET A 11 -5.20 -5.45 14.83
N THR A 12 -4.14 -5.32 15.64
CA THR A 12 -2.83 -4.83 15.21
C THR A 12 -1.90 -6.02 14.88
N PHE A 13 -1.34 -5.99 13.69
CA PHE A 13 -0.43 -6.99 13.15
C PHE A 13 0.94 -6.40 12.87
N ILE A 14 1.97 -7.24 12.94
CA ILE A 14 3.30 -6.94 12.40
C ILE A 14 3.56 -7.89 11.24
N ALA A 15 3.85 -7.34 10.07
CA ALA A 15 4.33 -8.08 8.93
C ALA A 15 5.85 -7.99 8.84
N GLU A 16 6.51 -9.11 8.50
CA GLU A 16 7.92 -9.16 8.18
C GLU A 16 8.08 -9.49 6.69
N THR A 17 8.77 -8.61 5.96
CA THR A 17 9.02 -8.78 4.54
C THR A 17 10.21 -9.72 4.28
N SER A 18 10.36 -10.22 3.06
CA SER A 18 11.52 -11.04 2.68
C SER A 18 12.88 -10.35 2.88
N SER A 19 12.89 -9.01 2.90
CA SER A 19 14.10 -8.20 3.12
C SER A 19 14.32 -7.88 4.60
N GLY A 20 13.57 -8.50 5.52
CA GLY A 20 13.70 -8.31 6.97
C GLY A 20 13.10 -7.00 7.50
N HIS A 21 12.25 -6.33 6.73
CA HIS A 21 11.61 -5.09 7.18
C HIS A 21 10.28 -5.39 7.89
N GLY A 22 10.07 -4.74 9.04
CA GLY A 22 8.81 -4.79 9.78
C GLY A 22 7.83 -3.73 9.27
N ILE A 23 6.56 -4.10 9.12
CA ILE A 23 5.45 -3.19 8.80
C ILE A 23 4.37 -3.40 9.86
N VAL A 24 4.00 -2.33 10.57
CA VAL A 24 2.81 -2.34 11.43
C VAL A 24 1.58 -2.19 10.53
N ILE A 25 0.64 -3.11 10.66
CA ILE A 25 -0.63 -3.12 9.93
C ILE A 25 -1.73 -3.10 10.99
N ASP A 26 -2.66 -2.17 10.88
CA ASP A 26 -3.69 -2.00 11.90
C ASP A 26 -5.03 -1.63 11.26
N THR A 27 -6.02 -1.29 12.06
CA THR A 27 -7.29 -0.78 11.57
C THR A 27 -7.82 0.32 12.48
N LYS A 28 -8.95 0.91 12.10
CA LYS A 28 -9.64 1.91 12.91
C LYS A 28 -10.11 1.32 14.24
N PRO A 29 -10.22 2.12 15.32
CA PRO A 29 -10.72 1.65 16.62
C PRO A 29 -12.10 1.00 16.57
N GLU A 30 -12.98 1.46 15.67
CA GLU A 30 -14.32 0.88 15.45
C GLU A 30 -14.29 -0.60 15.00
N TYR A 31 -13.15 -1.08 14.47
CA TYR A 31 -12.93 -2.47 14.11
C TYR A 31 -11.95 -3.18 15.06
N GLY A 32 -11.71 -2.65 16.25
CA GLY A 32 -10.83 -3.25 17.27
C GLY A 32 -9.32 -3.01 17.06
N GLY A 33 -8.96 -2.11 16.15
CA GLY A 33 -7.58 -1.67 15.96
C GLY A 33 -7.21 -0.49 16.88
N LYS A 34 -5.96 -0.02 16.76
CA LYS A 34 -5.45 1.13 17.53
C LYS A 34 -5.03 2.29 16.63
N ASN A 35 -5.30 2.20 15.33
CA ASN A 35 -4.86 3.15 14.30
C ASN A 35 -3.35 3.45 14.33
N LEU A 36 -2.52 2.42 14.61
CA LEU A 36 -1.06 2.51 14.73
C LEU A 36 -0.32 2.32 13.40
N GLY A 37 -1.03 1.95 12.34
CA GLY A 37 -0.49 1.70 11.01
C GLY A 37 -1.58 1.70 9.95
N PRO A 38 -1.20 1.61 8.67
CA PRO A 38 -2.17 1.54 7.58
C PRO A 38 -3.06 0.31 7.72
N THR A 39 -4.29 0.44 7.22
CA THR A 39 -5.16 -0.70 6.99
C THR A 39 -4.55 -1.65 5.97
N PRO A 40 -4.86 -2.96 6.01
CA PRO A 40 -4.42 -3.89 4.98
C PRO A 40 -4.74 -3.40 3.56
N MET A 41 -5.89 -2.76 3.38
CA MET A 41 -6.32 -2.24 2.08
C MET A 41 -5.54 -0.99 1.64
N GLU A 42 -5.24 -0.06 2.56
CA GLU A 42 -4.36 1.07 2.25
C GLU A 42 -2.96 0.58 1.86
N LEU A 43 -2.45 -0.47 2.53
CA LEU A 43 -1.16 -1.06 2.21
C LEU A 43 -1.16 -1.68 0.80
N VAL A 44 -2.22 -2.38 0.41
CA VAL A 44 -2.37 -2.91 -0.95
C VAL A 44 -2.40 -1.79 -1.98
N LEU A 45 -3.23 -0.75 -1.79
CA LEU A 45 -3.32 0.38 -2.71
C LEU A 45 -1.99 1.11 -2.84
N THR A 46 -1.29 1.31 -1.71
CA THR A 46 0.05 1.91 -1.66
C THR A 46 1.05 1.06 -2.43
N GLY A 47 1.04 -0.26 -2.24
CA GLY A 47 1.90 -1.18 -2.98
C GLY A 47 1.69 -1.10 -4.50
N ILE A 48 0.44 -1.02 -4.95
CA ILE A 48 0.11 -0.84 -6.37
C ILE A 48 0.66 0.50 -6.89
N ALA A 49 0.38 1.60 -6.19
CA ALA A 49 0.85 2.93 -6.59
C ALA A 49 2.38 3.03 -6.62
N ALA A 50 3.06 2.46 -5.62
CA ALA A 50 4.51 2.45 -5.54
C ALA A 50 5.15 1.58 -6.62
N CYS A 51 4.56 0.43 -6.96
CA CYS A 51 5.08 -0.47 -7.99
C CYS A 51 5.12 0.23 -9.35
N THR A 52 4.02 0.87 -9.76
CA THR A 52 3.99 1.58 -11.05
C THR A 52 4.85 2.84 -11.04
N ALA A 53 4.91 3.58 -9.91
CA ALA A 53 5.79 4.74 -9.77
C ALA A 53 7.27 4.35 -9.96
N PHE A 54 7.67 3.19 -9.42
CA PHE A 54 9.01 2.66 -9.58
C PHE A 54 9.33 2.39 -11.06
N ASP A 55 8.43 1.73 -11.78
CA ASP A 55 8.61 1.44 -13.20
C ASP A 55 8.75 2.72 -14.03
N ILE A 56 7.90 3.72 -13.81
CA ILE A 56 7.98 5.01 -14.50
C ILE A 56 9.32 5.71 -14.22
N ALA A 57 9.76 5.75 -12.96
CA ALA A 57 11.05 6.33 -12.60
C ALA A 57 12.22 5.63 -13.30
N VAL A 58 12.19 4.29 -13.39
CA VAL A 58 13.20 3.50 -14.10
C VAL A 58 13.20 3.81 -15.60
N ILE A 59 12.01 3.88 -16.23
CA ILE A 59 11.86 4.18 -17.66
C ILE A 59 12.42 5.58 -17.98
N LEU A 60 12.02 6.61 -17.23
CA LEU A 60 12.48 7.99 -17.43
C LEU A 60 14.00 8.10 -17.32
N ARG A 61 14.60 7.44 -16.31
CA ARG A 61 16.07 7.37 -16.16
C ARG A 61 16.73 6.68 -17.34
N LYS A 62 16.18 5.55 -17.81
CA LYS A 62 16.71 4.82 -18.97
C LYS A 62 16.64 5.67 -20.25
N MET A 63 15.59 6.48 -20.39
CA MET A 63 15.41 7.44 -21.48
C MET A 63 16.25 8.72 -21.33
N ARG A 64 17.08 8.81 -20.27
CA ARG A 64 17.89 10.00 -19.94
C ARG A 64 17.06 11.28 -19.84
N GLN A 65 15.81 11.17 -19.42
CA GLN A 65 14.96 12.32 -19.15
C GLN A 65 15.37 12.93 -17.82
N SER A 66 15.52 14.26 -17.80
CA SER A 66 15.69 15.01 -16.55
C SER A 66 14.32 15.24 -15.92
N PHE A 67 14.14 14.86 -14.66
CA PHE A 67 12.94 15.17 -13.88
C PHE A 67 13.35 15.49 -12.45
N GLU A 68 12.72 16.50 -11.85
CA GLU A 68 13.00 16.93 -10.47
C GLU A 68 12.19 16.14 -9.45
N SER A 69 10.96 15.76 -9.81
CA SER A 69 10.07 14.99 -8.95
C SER A 69 9.16 14.08 -9.77
N LEU A 70 8.71 13.00 -9.15
CA LEU A 70 7.66 12.12 -9.65
C LEU A 70 6.72 11.86 -8.48
N LYS A 71 5.45 12.22 -8.63
CA LYS A 71 4.42 11.96 -7.62
C LYS A 71 3.32 11.10 -8.23
N VAL A 72 2.94 10.05 -7.51
CA VAL A 72 1.79 9.22 -7.89
C VAL A 72 0.74 9.32 -6.81
N LYS A 73 -0.48 9.68 -7.20
CA LYS A 73 -1.66 9.60 -6.34
C LYS A 73 -2.51 8.42 -6.80
N ALA A 74 -3.07 7.69 -5.84
CA ALA A 74 -4.01 6.63 -6.12
C ALA A 74 -5.28 6.83 -5.29
N SER A 75 -6.42 6.68 -5.94
CA SER A 75 -7.74 6.60 -5.31
C SER A 75 -8.41 5.30 -5.71
N ALA A 76 -9.28 4.77 -4.84
CA ALA A 76 -9.95 3.51 -5.10
C ALA A 76 -11.39 3.50 -4.59
N GLU A 77 -12.26 2.86 -5.34
CA GLU A 77 -13.62 2.52 -4.93
C GLU A 77 -13.65 1.08 -4.44
N ARG A 78 -14.52 0.80 -3.45
CA ARG A 78 -14.69 -0.51 -2.85
C ARG A 78 -16.16 -0.90 -2.82
N ARG A 79 -16.44 -2.19 -2.93
CA ARG A 79 -17.80 -2.70 -2.64
C ARG A 79 -18.16 -2.41 -1.19
N GLU A 80 -19.39 -1.96 -0.95
CA GLU A 80 -19.93 -1.72 0.40
C GLU A 80 -20.19 -3.05 1.15
N GLU A 81 -20.67 -4.05 0.43
CA GLU A 81 -20.98 -5.37 0.96
C GLU A 81 -19.74 -6.30 0.98
N PRO A 82 -19.65 -7.21 1.97
CA PRO A 82 -18.63 -8.25 1.96
C PRO A 82 -18.75 -9.19 0.75
N PRO A 83 -17.63 -9.56 0.10
CA PRO A 83 -16.26 -9.12 0.36
C PRO A 83 -15.98 -7.70 -0.18
N ARG A 84 -15.53 -6.79 0.71
CA ARG A 84 -15.26 -5.36 0.43
C ARG A 84 -13.96 -5.13 -0.35
N VAL A 85 -13.88 -5.68 -1.55
CA VAL A 85 -12.74 -5.58 -2.48
C VAL A 85 -12.74 -4.26 -3.25
N PHE A 86 -11.60 -3.91 -3.84
CA PHE A 86 -11.51 -2.81 -4.82
C PHE A 86 -12.32 -3.14 -6.07
N THR A 87 -13.14 -2.20 -6.53
CA THR A 87 -13.89 -2.28 -7.80
C THR A 87 -13.27 -1.41 -8.88
N ARG A 88 -12.62 -0.32 -8.46
CA ARG A 88 -11.93 0.62 -9.34
C ARG A 88 -10.74 1.20 -8.61
N ILE A 89 -9.64 1.35 -9.32
CA ILE A 89 -8.46 2.10 -8.87
C ILE A 89 -8.14 3.12 -9.95
N HIS A 90 -7.96 4.38 -9.55
CA HIS A 90 -7.53 5.46 -10.42
C HIS A 90 -6.14 5.94 -9.96
N ILE A 91 -5.21 6.06 -10.90
CA ILE A 91 -3.83 6.45 -10.63
C ILE A 91 -3.53 7.70 -11.46
N GLU A 92 -3.08 8.74 -10.78
CA GLU A 92 -2.66 10.02 -11.36
C GLU A 92 -1.15 10.18 -11.19
N TYR A 93 -0.44 10.41 -12.29
CA TYR A 93 0.99 10.69 -12.31
C TYR A 93 1.19 12.20 -12.49
N ILE A 94 1.95 12.81 -11.60
CA ILE A 94 2.21 14.25 -11.51
C ILE A 94 3.71 14.49 -11.54
#